data_AF-A0A7R9FA65-F1
#
_entry.id   AF-A0A7R9FA65-F1
#
_cell.length_a   1.000
_cell.length_b   1.000
_cell.length_c   1.000
_cell.angle_alpha   90.00
_cell.angle_beta   90.00
_cell.angle_gamma   90.00
#
_symmetry.space_group_name_H-M   'P 1'
#
loop_
_entity.id
_entity.type
_entity.pdbx_description
1 polymer ?
#
loop_
_entity_poly.entity_id
_entity_poly.type
_entity_poly.pdbx_seq_one_letter_code
_entity_poly.pdbx_strand_id
1 'polypeptide(L)'
;MKTMDITRKKEDNSDNSACKVERSEVLGRYLVAARDIKAGEVVIRETPLVVGPRGDSLPMCLACYRPLPLQGSRQRCSKCRIVPLCSTQCET
;
A
#
# COMPACT_ATOMS: atom_id res chain seq x y z
N MET A 1 13.36 -0.14 -31.10
CA MET A 1 13.13 -0.09 -29.64
C MET A 1 11.75 0.52 -29.44
N LYS A 2 10.71 -0.31 -29.37
CA LYS A 2 9.31 0.13 -29.36
C LYS A 2 8.94 0.57 -27.94
N THR A 3 8.51 1.82 -27.80
CA THR A 3 7.92 2.39 -26.59
C THR A 3 6.66 1.61 -26.24
N MET A 4 6.57 1.10 -25.02
CA MET A 4 5.33 0.52 -24.50
C MET A 4 4.53 1.66 -23.89
N ASP A 5 3.54 2.14 -24.64
CA ASP A 5 2.56 3.11 -24.17
C ASP A 5 1.71 2.47 -23.07
N ILE A 6 1.92 2.92 -21.83
CA ILE A 6 1.01 2.63 -20.72
C ILE A 6 -0.17 3.61 -20.85
N THR A 7 -1.04 3.38 -21.83
CA THR A 7 -2.36 4.01 -21.83
C THR A 7 -3.19 3.33 -20.75
N ARG A 8 -3.21 3.92 -19.53
CA ARG A 8 -4.25 3.64 -18.54
C ARG A 8 -5.60 3.86 -19.22
N LYS A 9 -6.41 2.80 -19.32
CA LYS A 9 -7.83 2.93 -19.64
C LYS A 9 -8.44 3.97 -18.69
N LYS A 10 -9.08 5.01 -19.25
CA LYS A 10 -10.05 5.80 -18.49
C LYS A 10 -11.22 4.86 -18.21
N GLU A 11 -11.35 4.41 -16.97
CA GLU A 11 -12.63 3.97 -16.46
C GLU A 11 -13.48 5.25 -16.32
N ASP A 12 -14.22 5.56 -17.39
CA ASP A 12 -15.35 6.48 -17.35
C ASP A 12 -16.45 5.78 -16.53
N ASN A 13 -16.32 5.87 -15.22
CA ASN A 13 -17.44 5.68 -14.32
C ASN A 13 -17.74 7.06 -13.74
N SER A 14 -19.03 7.40 -13.60
CA SER A 14 -19.50 8.64 -12.99
C SER A 14 -19.09 8.72 -11.51
N ASP A 15 -17.80 8.85 -11.26
CA ASP A 15 -17.19 8.89 -9.94
C ASP A 15 -17.17 10.34 -9.47
N ASN A 16 -17.97 10.66 -8.46
CA ASN A 16 -17.97 11.94 -7.78
C ASN A 16 -16.72 12.08 -6.89
N SER A 17 -15.55 11.86 -7.49
CA SER A 17 -14.27 11.92 -6.82
C SER A 17 -14.02 13.32 -6.28
N ALA A 18 -13.56 13.43 -5.03
CA ALA A 18 -13.27 14.72 -4.41
C ALA A 18 -12.05 15.42 -5.06
N CYS A 19 -11.20 14.68 -5.77
CA CYS A 19 -10.01 15.21 -6.42
C CYS A 19 -9.86 14.74 -7.87
N LYS A 20 -9.16 15.54 -8.67
CA LYS A 20 -8.71 15.20 -10.03
C LYS A 20 -7.21 15.41 -10.16
N VAL A 21 -6.59 14.70 -11.09
CA VAL A 21 -5.15 14.82 -11.41
C VAL A 21 -4.94 15.94 -12.42
N GLU A 22 -4.05 16.88 -12.10
CA GLU A 22 -3.58 17.92 -13.01
C GLU A 22 -2.04 17.84 -13.19
N ARG A 23 -1.49 18.67 -14.08
CA ARG A 23 -0.05 18.73 -14.37
C ARG A 23 0.47 20.16 -14.39
N SER A 24 1.66 20.37 -13.85
CA SER A 24 2.40 21.63 -13.99
C SER A 24 3.84 21.33 -14.41
N GLU A 25 4.48 22.31 -15.06
CA GLU A 25 5.86 22.19 -15.50
C GLU A 25 6.87 22.15 -14.34
N VAL A 26 6.49 22.69 -13.18
CA VAL A 26 7.37 22.78 -12.00
C VAL A 26 7.21 21.57 -11.07
N LEU A 27 5.99 21.08 -10.85
CA LEU A 27 5.69 20.03 -9.85
C LEU A 27 5.44 18.66 -10.49
N GLY A 28 5.21 18.59 -11.80
CA GLY A 28 4.75 17.37 -12.46
C GLY A 28 3.27 17.12 -12.17
N ARG A 29 2.89 15.87 -11.82
CA ARG A 29 1.49 15.49 -11.55
C ARG A 29 1.12 15.81 -10.11
N TYR A 30 -0.05 16.41 -9.91
CA TYR A 30 -0.58 16.72 -8.59
C TYR A 30 -2.10 16.56 -8.56
N LEU A 31 -2.67 16.50 -7.35
CA LEU A 31 -4.11 16.44 -7.14
C LEU A 31 -4.66 17.82 -6.81
N VAL A 32 -5.82 18.14 -7.38
CA VAL A 32 -6.61 19.33 -7.03
C VAL A 32 -8.02 18.92 -6.65
N ALA A 33 -8.67 19.70 -5.79
CA ALA A 33 -10.08 19.50 -5.49
C ALA A 33 -10.93 19.63 -6.76
N ALA A 34 -11.82 18.68 -7.00
CA ALA A 34 -12.74 18.69 -8.14
C ALA A 34 -14.08 19.41 -7.82
N ARG A 35 -14.34 19.65 -6.54
CA ARG A 35 -15.51 20.33 -5.97
C ARG A 35 -15.20 20.82 -4.55
N ASP A 36 -16.14 21.51 -3.93
CA ASP A 36 -16.06 21.84 -2.51
C ASP A 36 -16.08 20.55 -1.65
N ILE A 37 -15.19 20.51 -0.65
CA ILE A 37 -14.99 19.39 0.27
C ILE A 37 -15.35 19.88 1.68
N LYS A 38 -16.27 19.20 2.35
CA LYS A 38 -16.70 19.59 3.71
C LYS A 38 -15.69 19.10 4.75
N ALA A 39 -15.63 19.79 5.88
CA ALA A 39 -14.80 19.35 7.01
C ALA A 39 -15.20 17.94 7.47
N GLY A 40 -14.20 17.07 7.63
CA GLY A 40 -14.39 15.66 8.00
C GLY A 40 -14.71 14.70 6.84
N GLU A 41 -14.82 15.20 5.61
CA GLU A 41 -15.03 14.37 4.43
C GLU A 41 -13.74 13.62 4.03
N VAL A 42 -13.88 12.37 3.57
CA VAL A 42 -12.76 11.59 3.05
C VAL A 42 -12.41 12.08 1.64
N VAL A 43 -11.22 12.65 1.48
CA VAL A 43 -10.74 13.18 0.20
C VAL A 43 -10.26 12.06 -0.73
N ILE A 44 -9.51 11.09 -0.21
CA ILE A 44 -8.96 9.95 -0.95
C ILE A 44 -9.02 8.72 -0.06
N ARG A 45 -9.40 7.58 -0.65
CA ARG A 45 -9.30 6.26 -0.04
C ARG A 45 -8.77 5.28 -1.07
N GLU A 46 -7.68 4.61 -0.76
CA GLU A 46 -7.06 3.63 -1.64
C GLU A 46 -6.59 2.41 -0.83
N THR A 47 -6.65 1.23 -1.43
CA THR A 47 -6.08 0.00 -0.86
C THR A 47 -4.57 0.02 -1.07
N PRO A 48 -3.75 -0.33 -0.07
CA PRO A 48 -2.30 -0.32 -0.22
C PRO A 48 -1.86 -1.28 -1.33
N LEU A 49 -0.89 -0.85 -2.14
CA LEU A 49 -0.30 -1.71 -3.18
C LEU A 49 0.59 -2.81 -2.60
N VAL A 50 1.36 -2.46 -1.58
CA VAL A 50 2.26 -3.38 -0.84
C VAL A 50 2.20 -3.00 0.63
N VAL A 51 2.22 -4.01 1.49
CA VAL A 51 2.36 -3.85 2.94
C VAL A 51 3.64 -4.58 3.36
N GLY A 52 4.37 -4.02 4.32
CA GLY A 52 5.63 -4.58 4.80
C GLY A 52 6.05 -3.95 6.14
N PRO A 53 6.87 -4.64 6.95
CA PRO A 53 7.46 -4.05 8.14
C PRO A 53 8.43 -2.92 7.76
N ARG A 54 8.62 -1.96 8.67
CA ARG A 54 9.72 -1.01 8.54
C ARG A 54 11.05 -1.70 8.84
N GLY A 55 12.15 -1.22 8.25
CA GLY A 55 13.47 -1.81 8.48
C GLY A 55 13.96 -1.72 9.94
N ASP A 56 13.43 -0.75 10.70
CA ASP A 56 13.73 -0.48 12.10
C ASP A 56 12.66 -1.01 13.07
N SER A 57 11.67 -1.78 12.59
CA SER A 57 10.63 -2.32 13.48
C SER A 57 11.15 -3.44 14.37
N LEU A 58 10.51 -3.65 15.51
CA LEU A 58 10.64 -4.92 16.24
C LEU A 58 10.28 -6.10 15.31
N PRO A 59 10.77 -7.32 15.58
CA PRO A 59 10.39 -8.49 14.79
C PRO A 59 8.86 -8.63 14.71
N MET A 60 8.30 -8.72 13.50
CA MET A 60 6.87 -8.89 13.25
C MET A 60 6.62 -10.11 12.37
N CYS A 61 5.44 -10.72 12.50
CA CYS A 61 4.99 -11.75 11.58
C CYS A 61 4.71 -11.13 10.20
N LEU A 62 5.33 -11.62 9.14
CA LEU A 62 5.17 -11.01 7.80
C LEU A 62 3.82 -11.29 7.12
N ALA A 63 2.97 -12.15 7.69
CA ALA A 63 1.63 -12.40 7.16
C ALA A 63 0.54 -11.55 7.83
N CYS A 64 0.61 -11.38 9.16
CA CYS A 64 -0.43 -10.68 9.93
C CYS A 64 0.06 -9.41 10.65
N TYR A 65 1.33 -9.03 10.51
CA TYR A 65 1.95 -7.84 11.09
C TYR A 65 1.89 -7.73 12.61
N ARG A 66 1.56 -8.80 13.32
CA ARG A 66 1.61 -8.82 14.79
C ARG A 66 3.07 -8.84 15.27
N PRO A 67 3.41 -8.07 16.33
CA PRO A 67 4.71 -8.15 16.97
C PRO A 67 5.03 -9.57 17.44
N LEU A 68 6.29 -9.97 17.30
CA LEU A 68 6.80 -11.24 17.78
C LEU A 68 7.61 -11.03 19.07
N PRO A 69 7.61 -12.01 19.98
CA PRO A 69 8.42 -11.94 21.20
C PRO A 69 9.92 -11.74 20.88
N LEU A 70 10.59 -10.89 21.66
CA LEU A 70 12.04 -10.62 21.54
C LEU A 70 12.94 -11.78 22.01
N GLN A 71 12.37 -12.66 22.84
CA GLN A 71 13.04 -13.83 23.41
C GLN A 71 12.26 -15.09 23.03
N GLY A 72 12.94 -16.24 23.01
CA GLY A 72 12.34 -17.54 22.67
C GLY A 72 12.37 -17.92 21.19
N SER A 73 11.96 -19.15 20.89
CA SER A 73 11.93 -19.68 19.52
C SER A 73 10.79 -19.06 18.71
N ARG A 74 11.10 -18.48 17.55
CA ARG A 74 10.09 -18.08 16.57
C ARG A 74 9.93 -19.14 15.51
N GLN A 75 8.70 -19.37 15.07
CA GLN A 75 8.46 -20.15 13.87
C GLN A 75 9.00 -19.38 12.67
N ARG A 76 9.60 -20.11 11.74
CA ARG A 76 10.06 -19.54 10.46
C ARG A 76 9.40 -20.30 9.33
N CYS A 77 9.23 -19.64 8.20
CA CYS A 77 8.72 -20.30 7.00
C CYS A 77 9.55 -21.57 6.69
N SER A 78 8.86 -22.68 6.52
CA SER A 78 9.44 -23.99 6.22
C SER A 78 10.22 -24.02 4.91
N LYS A 79 9.85 -23.19 3.92
CA LYS A 79 10.48 -23.13 2.60
C LYS A 79 11.79 -22.33 2.61
N CYS A 80 11.75 -21.07 3.07
CA CYS A 80 12.92 -20.17 2.98
C CYS A 80 13.76 -20.13 4.27
N ARG A 81 13.19 -20.49 5.42
CA ARG A 81 13.82 -20.43 6.76
C ARG A 81 14.28 -19.03 7.22
N ILE A 82 13.88 -17.98 6.50
CA ILE A 82 14.24 -16.58 6.78
C ILE A 82 13.05 -15.84 7.40
N VAL A 83 11.86 -15.99 6.84
CA VAL A 83 10.67 -15.21 7.24
C VAL A 83 10.19 -15.62 8.63
N PRO A 84 10.08 -14.68 9.58
CA PRO A 84 9.54 -14.96 10.91
C PRO A 84 8.01 -14.96 10.91
N LEU A 85 7.42 -15.94 11.60
CA LEU A 85 5.98 -16.16 11.69
C LEU A 85 5.53 -16.34 13.14
N CYS A 86 4.32 -15.90 13.45
CA CYS A 86 3.74 -16.13 14.79
C CYS A 86 3.19 -17.55 14.97
N SER A 87 2.77 -18.20 13.89
CA SER A 87 2.25 -19.57 13.88
C SER A 87 2.31 -20.15 12.47
N THR A 88 2.13 -21.47 12.34
CA THR A 88 2.04 -22.17 11.04
C THR A 88 0.85 -21.71 10.20
N GLN A 89 -0.22 -21.19 10.80
CA GLN A 89 -1.37 -20.62 10.08
C GLN A 89 -1.02 -19.34 9.31
N CYS A 90 0.05 -18.65 9.70
CA CYS A 90 0.58 -17.50 8.98
C CYS A 90 1.57 -17.89 7.88
N GLU A 91 1.81 -19.18 7.67
CA GLU A 91 2.56 -19.68 6.52
C GLU A 91 1.61 -19.92 5.34
N THR A 92 1.21 -18.83 4.69
CA THR A 92 0.34 -18.81 3.51
C THR A 92 1.13 -18.79 2.21
#